data_AF-A0A6I3D8Y3-F1
#
_entry.id   AF-A0A6I3D8Y3-F1
#
_cell.length_a   1.000
_cell.length_b   1.000
_cell.length_c   1.000
_cell.angle_alpha   90.00
_cell.angle_beta   90.00
_cell.angle_gamma   90.00
#
_symmetry.space_group_name_H-M   'P 1'
#
loop_
_entity.id
_entity.type
_entity.pdbx_description
1 polymer ?
#
loop_
_entity_poly.entity_id
_entity_poly.type
_entity_poly.pdbx_seq_one_letter_code
_entity_poly.pdbx_strand_id
1 'polypeptide(L)'
;MASNGAGKHRADVEINVLESFEVRSRRSIREAEKAKLAKSSRRAIKNVQRTEARALKRERALAKPVAPVSSDRRLRANGTFRTAVTMLTASGLFATVALPAYAYDPEIAAMARLTTTSESDIEQTDGTQNLTVAAANTIKFVRGEYASKNAESVLRQQTINNYLAYSGPTAAEFVKNPPYSSISAEQVLQVASKYVGTPYVFGGANPRGFDCSGLVLFVYAQFGIALSHSVTAQARSGIIVSPEDALPGDLVIYNDHGHMGIYAGNGQMYHAPQRGDYVKLGPINSLVEAGGHYFVRLATN
;
A
#
# COMPACT_ATOMS: atom_id res chain seq x y z
N MET A 1 -6.98 75.16 -7.54
CA MET A 1 -5.78 74.40 -7.12
C MET A 1 -6.21 73.30 -6.14
N ALA A 2 -5.79 72.05 -6.40
CA ALA A 2 -5.76 70.85 -5.53
C ALA A 2 -7.10 70.39 -4.86
N SER A 3 -7.75 69.25 -5.15
CA SER A 3 -7.40 67.81 -5.24
C SER A 3 -7.63 66.99 -3.94
N ASN A 4 -8.52 66.00 -4.10
CA ASN A 4 -8.59 64.66 -3.49
C ASN A 4 -9.34 64.39 -2.17
N GLY A 5 -10.15 63.32 -2.21
CA GLY A 5 -10.57 62.55 -1.04
C GLY A 5 -11.78 61.64 -1.23
N ALA A 6 -11.64 60.53 -1.96
CA ALA A 6 -12.65 59.47 -2.04
C ALA A 6 -12.91 58.80 -0.68
N GLY A 7 -14.17 58.77 -0.23
CA GLY A 7 -14.59 58.16 1.04
C GLY A 7 -15.71 57.14 0.84
N LYS A 8 -15.42 55.88 1.20
CA LYS A 8 -16.23 54.67 0.98
C LYS A 8 -17.59 54.70 1.69
N HIS A 9 -18.65 54.28 0.99
CA HIS A 9 -19.94 53.91 1.59
C HIS A 9 -19.73 52.84 2.67
N ARG A 10 -20.22 53.10 3.88
CA ARG A 10 -20.39 52.06 4.91
C ARG A 10 -21.72 51.38 4.63
N ALA A 11 -21.67 50.11 4.28
CA ALA A 11 -22.84 49.23 4.37
C ALA A 11 -23.08 48.96 5.85
N ASP A 12 -24.24 49.34 6.37
CA ASP A 12 -24.70 48.87 7.67
C ASP A 12 -24.92 47.37 7.56
N VAL A 13 -24.02 46.60 8.18
CA VAL A 13 -24.19 45.16 8.35
C VAL A 13 -24.98 44.97 9.62
N GLU A 14 -26.28 44.69 9.49
CA GLU A 14 -27.09 44.18 10.60
C GLU A 14 -26.51 42.82 11.03
N ILE A 15 -25.80 42.81 12.15
CA ILE A 15 -25.26 41.58 12.73
C ILE A 15 -26.43 40.88 13.43
N ASN A 16 -26.94 39.83 12.79
CA ASN A 16 -27.98 38.99 13.35
C ASN A 16 -27.41 38.21 14.55
N VAL A 17 -27.72 38.68 15.76
CA VAL A 17 -27.15 38.19 17.04
C VAL A 17 -27.39 36.68 17.22
N LEU A 18 -28.43 36.12 16.60
CA LEU A 18 -28.80 34.70 16.66
C LEU A 18 -27.81 33.77 15.94
N GLU A 19 -27.24 34.15 14.79
CA GLU A 19 -26.25 33.32 14.07
C GLU A 19 -24.93 33.20 14.86
N SER A 20 -24.56 34.25 15.61
CA SER A 20 -23.31 34.26 16.38
C SER A 20 -23.30 33.27 17.55
N PHE A 21 -24.48 32.98 18.13
CA PHE A 21 -24.64 31.99 19.20
C PHE A 21 -24.59 30.55 18.66
N GLU A 22 -25.14 30.32 17.47
CA GLU A 22 -25.19 28.99 16.84
C GLU A 22 -23.83 28.52 16.30
N VAL A 23 -22.98 29.46 15.86
CA VAL A 23 -21.62 29.14 15.38
C VAL A 23 -20.67 28.81 16.55
N ARG A 24 -20.83 29.43 17.72
CA ARG A 24 -20.03 29.10 18.92
C ARG A 24 -20.33 27.71 19.47
N SER A 25 -21.58 27.25 19.42
CA SER A 25 -21.98 25.92 19.92
C SER A 25 -21.42 24.78 19.05
N ARG A 26 -21.37 24.95 17.73
CA ARG A 26 -20.85 23.90 16.81
C ARG A 26 -19.33 23.76 16.87
N ARG A 27 -18.60 24.82 17.22
CA ARG A 27 -17.15 24.78 17.41
C ARG A 27 -16.78 24.07 18.72
N SER A 28 -17.49 24.37 19.81
CA SER A 28 -17.24 23.71 21.10
C SER A 28 -17.56 22.20 21.05
N ILE A 29 -18.60 21.79 20.32
CA ILE A 29 -18.92 20.36 20.11
C ILE A 29 -17.80 19.66 19.32
N ARG A 30 -17.30 20.26 18.23
CA ARG A 30 -16.19 19.69 17.45
C ARG A 30 -14.88 19.61 18.23
N GLU A 31 -14.60 20.60 19.08
CA GLU A 31 -13.42 20.60 19.95
C GLU A 31 -13.55 19.54 21.05
N ALA A 32 -14.74 19.35 21.61
CA ALA A 32 -15.02 18.27 22.57
C ALA A 32 -14.89 16.87 21.95
N GLU A 33 -15.36 16.67 20.72
CA GLU A 33 -15.19 15.41 19.99
C GLU A 33 -13.72 15.11 19.68
N LYS A 34 -12.97 16.11 19.19
CA LYS A 34 -11.52 15.96 18.97
C LYS A 34 -10.77 15.63 20.25
N ALA A 35 -11.13 16.26 21.37
CA ALA A 35 -10.53 15.96 22.67
C ALA A 35 -10.85 14.52 23.13
N LYS A 36 -12.08 14.04 22.90
CA LYS A 36 -12.50 12.66 23.22
C LYS A 36 -11.74 11.64 22.37
N LEU A 37 -11.56 11.92 21.08
CA LEU A 37 -10.85 11.06 20.12
C LEU A 37 -9.33 11.03 20.39
N ALA A 38 -8.75 12.17 20.79
CA ALA A 38 -7.36 12.22 21.24
C ALA A 38 -7.14 11.45 22.55
N LYS A 39 -8.13 11.44 23.45
CA LYS A 39 -8.06 10.68 24.70
C LYS A 39 -8.21 9.18 24.47
N SER A 40 -9.06 8.75 23.53
CA SER A 40 -9.20 7.34 23.17
C SER A 40 -7.97 6.81 22.43
N SER A 41 -7.39 7.57 21.51
CA SER A 41 -6.18 7.18 20.78
C SER A 41 -4.97 7.02 21.72
N ARG A 42 -4.78 7.95 22.66
CA ARG A 42 -3.74 7.83 23.70
C ARG A 42 -3.92 6.60 24.58
N ARG A 43 -5.17 6.25 24.93
CA ARG A 43 -5.47 5.02 25.70
C ARG A 43 -5.18 3.76 24.89
N ALA A 44 -5.51 3.75 23.59
CA ALA A 44 -5.24 2.63 22.70
C ALA A 44 -3.73 2.38 22.58
N ILE A 45 -2.94 3.44 22.35
CA ILE A 45 -1.46 3.36 22.25
C ILE A 45 -0.87 2.82 23.56
N LYS A 46 -1.33 3.30 24.73
CA LYS A 46 -0.85 2.82 26.02
C LYS A 46 -1.18 1.34 26.27
N ASN A 47 -2.32 0.87 25.77
CA ASN A 47 -2.70 -0.54 25.87
C ASN A 47 -1.82 -1.41 24.97
N VAL A 48 -1.55 -0.98 23.74
CA VAL A 48 -0.65 -1.68 22.80
C VAL A 48 0.77 -1.76 23.38
N GLN A 49 1.31 -0.67 23.91
CA GLN A 49 2.62 -0.67 24.56
C GLN A 49 2.67 -1.63 25.76
N ARG A 50 1.59 -1.73 26.54
CA ARG A 50 1.50 -2.69 27.66
C ARG A 50 1.43 -4.13 27.20
N THR A 51 0.72 -4.43 26.11
CA THR A 51 0.65 -5.78 25.55
C THR A 51 1.98 -6.20 24.96
N GLU A 52 2.67 -5.30 24.25
CA GLU A 52 4.01 -5.53 23.71
C GLU A 52 5.05 -5.75 24.81
N ALA A 53 5.05 -4.91 25.86
CA ALA A 53 5.95 -5.08 26.99
C ALA A 53 5.73 -6.42 27.74
N ARG A 54 4.47 -6.88 27.82
CA ARG A 54 4.14 -8.21 28.38
C ARG A 54 4.62 -9.34 27.46
N ALA A 55 4.50 -9.20 26.15
CA ALA A 55 4.99 -10.17 25.17
C ALA A 55 6.52 -10.31 25.23
N LEU A 56 7.25 -9.19 25.25
CA LEU A 56 8.71 -9.14 25.40
C LEU A 56 9.20 -9.77 26.71
N LYS A 57 8.47 -9.54 27.81
CA LYS A 57 8.79 -10.17 29.10
C LYS A 57 8.55 -11.68 29.08
N ARG A 58 7.50 -12.14 28.38
CA ARG A 58 7.21 -13.56 28.18
C ARG A 58 8.27 -14.23 27.30
N GLU A 59 8.70 -13.57 26.23
CA GLU A 59 9.74 -14.06 25.32
C GLU A 59 11.10 -14.19 26.03
N ARG A 60 11.49 -13.19 26.84
CA ARG A 60 12.68 -13.27 27.70
C ARG A 60 12.59 -14.37 28.76
N ALA A 61 11.39 -14.70 29.24
CA ALA A 61 11.20 -15.78 30.21
C ALA A 61 11.26 -17.18 29.56
N LEU A 62 10.98 -17.30 28.24
CA LEU A 62 11.11 -18.56 27.50
C LEU A 62 12.53 -18.80 26.95
N ALA A 63 13.37 -17.77 26.83
CA ALA A 63 14.76 -17.92 26.44
C ALA A 63 15.60 -18.52 27.59
N LYS A 64 15.96 -19.80 27.51
CA LYS A 64 16.93 -20.43 28.42
C LYS A 64 18.35 -19.91 28.10
N PRO A 65 19.16 -19.53 29.10
CA PRO A 65 20.54 -19.12 28.85
C PRO A 65 21.37 -20.36 28.49
N VAL A 66 21.97 -20.36 27.30
CA VAL A 66 23.01 -21.34 26.94
C VAL A 66 24.32 -20.85 27.54
N ALA A 67 24.84 -21.56 28.53
CA ALA A 67 26.15 -21.28 29.12
C ALA A 67 27.27 -21.61 28.12
N PRO A 68 28.35 -20.81 28.07
CA PRO A 68 29.52 -21.18 27.27
C PRO A 68 30.23 -22.35 27.94
N VAL A 69 30.43 -23.43 27.19
CA VAL A 69 31.20 -24.60 27.64
C VAL A 69 32.69 -24.21 27.69
N SER A 70 33.24 -24.07 28.90
CA SER A 70 34.68 -23.99 29.11
C SER A 70 35.26 -25.41 29.04
N SER A 71 36.09 -25.70 28.05
CA SER A 71 36.92 -26.90 28.05
C SER A 71 38.30 -26.58 28.64
N ASP A 72 38.46 -26.94 29.91
CA ASP A 72 39.77 -27.07 30.54
C ASP A 72 40.53 -28.23 29.87
N ARG A 73 41.61 -27.91 29.15
CA ARG A 73 42.60 -28.92 28.78
C ARG A 73 44.00 -28.41 29.11
N ARG A 74 44.47 -28.82 30.29
CA ARG A 74 45.87 -28.68 30.73
C ARG A 74 46.77 -29.48 29.79
N LEU A 75 47.72 -28.80 29.15
CA LEU A 75 48.90 -29.43 28.55
C LEU A 75 50.14 -28.68 29.04
N ARG A 76 50.92 -29.36 29.90
CA ARG A 76 52.25 -28.90 30.34
C ARG A 76 53.29 -29.30 29.29
N ALA A 77 54.00 -28.28 28.81
CA ALA A 77 55.45 -28.18 28.67
C ALA A 77 56.22 -29.22 27.83
N ASN A 78 56.80 -28.73 26.73
CA ASN A 78 58.23 -28.72 26.38
C ASN A 78 58.49 -29.03 24.90
N GLY A 79 59.36 -28.23 24.27
CA GLY A 79 59.93 -28.54 22.97
C GLY A 79 59.76 -27.40 21.97
N THR A 80 60.59 -26.38 22.14
CA THR A 80 61.00 -25.45 21.08
C THR A 80 61.42 -26.22 19.82
N PHE A 81 61.22 -25.61 18.64
CA PHE A 81 61.82 -25.93 17.33
C PHE A 81 60.93 -26.43 16.16
N ARG A 82 59.59 -26.35 16.18
CA ARG A 82 58.78 -26.74 14.99
C ARG A 82 57.69 -25.78 14.51
N THR A 83 57.74 -24.51 14.92
CA THR A 83 56.74 -23.49 14.55
C THR A 83 57.30 -22.38 13.64
N ALA A 84 58.19 -22.73 12.72
CA ALA A 84 58.78 -21.76 11.78
C ALA A 84 58.67 -22.14 10.29
N VAL A 85 58.16 -23.33 9.93
CA VAL A 85 58.16 -23.80 8.53
C VAL A 85 56.75 -23.99 7.93
N THR A 86 55.68 -23.92 8.72
CA THR A 86 54.28 -24.02 8.22
C THR A 86 53.60 -22.66 7.95
N MET A 87 54.36 -21.57 7.90
CA MET A 87 53.90 -20.24 7.45
C MET A 87 54.52 -19.82 6.11
N LEU A 88 54.75 -20.76 5.18
CA LEU A 88 55.34 -20.46 3.86
C LEU A 88 54.62 -21.10 2.67
N THR A 89 53.34 -21.47 2.84
CA THR A 89 52.46 -21.88 1.73
C THR A 89 51.09 -21.20 1.84
N ALA A 90 51.07 -19.88 2.01
CA ALA A 90 49.87 -19.07 1.75
C ALA A 90 50.21 -17.60 1.39
N SER A 91 51.45 -17.32 0.99
CA SER A 91 51.82 -16.07 0.36
C SER A 91 51.52 -16.17 -1.14
N GLY A 92 50.28 -15.84 -1.52
CA GLY A 92 49.84 -15.69 -2.90
C GLY A 92 48.46 -15.03 -2.95
N LEU A 93 48.46 -13.69 -3.14
CA LEU A 93 47.33 -12.75 -3.20
C LEU A 93 46.65 -12.49 -1.83
N PHE A 94 46.65 -11.31 -1.23
CA PHE A 94 46.39 -9.98 -1.79
C PHE A 94 47.24 -8.90 -1.09
N ALA A 95 48.06 -8.19 -1.87
CA ALA A 95 48.55 -6.87 -1.50
C ALA A 95 47.66 -5.82 -2.17
N THR A 96 46.69 -5.27 -1.44
CA THR A 96 46.28 -3.87 -1.62
C THR A 96 46.12 -3.27 -0.23
N VAL A 97 46.71 -2.10 -0.06
CA VAL A 97 46.94 -1.44 1.22
C VAL A 97 45.60 -0.96 1.77
N ALA A 98 45.05 -1.63 2.78
CA ALA A 98 43.94 -1.11 3.56
C ALA A 98 44.49 0.04 4.42
N LEU A 99 44.39 1.27 3.92
CA LEU A 99 44.68 2.46 4.70
C LEU A 99 43.77 2.51 5.93
N PRO A 100 44.28 2.88 7.12
CA PRO A 100 43.43 3.15 8.27
C PRO A 100 42.54 4.36 7.94
N ALA A 101 41.22 4.19 8.01
CA ALA A 101 40.27 5.29 7.83
C ALA A 101 40.33 6.21 9.07
N TYR A 102 41.30 7.13 9.08
CA TYR A 102 41.24 8.32 9.93
C TYR A 102 40.15 9.24 9.36
N ALA A 103 39.19 9.60 10.20
CA ALA A 103 38.17 10.59 9.88
C ALA A 103 38.85 11.94 9.61
N TYR A 104 38.68 12.48 8.40
CA TYR A 104 39.12 13.84 8.05
C TYR A 104 37.90 14.76 7.92
N ASP A 105 38.05 15.99 8.41
CA ASP A 105 37.12 17.11 8.22
C ASP A 105 36.92 17.43 6.73
N PRO A 106 35.71 17.84 6.29
CA PRO A 106 35.38 18.02 4.88
C PRO A 106 36.14 19.17 4.20
N GLU A 107 36.79 20.06 4.96
CA GLU A 107 37.63 21.12 4.38
C GLU A 107 38.94 20.58 3.77
N ILE A 108 39.47 19.45 4.26
CA ILE A 108 40.72 18.86 3.73
C ILE A 108 40.44 18.03 2.46
N ALA A 109 39.25 17.42 2.35
CA ALA A 109 38.82 16.70 1.16
C ALA A 109 38.60 17.63 -0.06
N ALA A 110 38.18 18.88 0.18
CA ALA A 110 38.05 19.89 -0.87
C ALA A 110 39.41 20.32 -1.47
N MET A 111 40.50 20.25 -0.69
CA MET A 111 41.84 20.58 -1.17
C MET A 111 42.45 19.49 -2.06
N ALA A 112 41.90 18.26 -2.03
CA ALA A 112 42.38 17.11 -2.79
C ALA A 112 41.79 16.99 -4.21
N ARG A 113 40.93 17.93 -4.65
CA ARG A 113 40.33 17.98 -6.01
C ARG A 113 39.70 16.65 -6.50
N LEU A 114 39.23 15.78 -5.61
CA LEU A 114 38.62 14.50 -5.99
C LEU A 114 37.14 14.62 -6.44
N THR A 115 36.58 15.83 -6.43
CA THR A 115 35.26 16.11 -7.02
C THR A 115 35.32 17.43 -7.77
N THR A 116 35.29 17.38 -9.10
CA THR A 116 35.03 18.54 -9.95
C THR A 116 33.54 18.56 -10.30
N THR A 117 32.91 19.72 -10.22
CA THR A 117 31.51 19.94 -10.65
C THR A 117 31.47 20.65 -12.00
N SER A 118 32.38 20.28 -12.90
CA SER A 118 32.51 20.90 -14.22
C SER A 118 32.35 19.83 -15.30
N GLU A 119 31.35 20.03 -16.13
CA GLU A 119 30.81 19.12 -17.15
C GLU A 119 31.75 18.89 -18.36
N SER A 120 33.00 19.39 -18.31
CA SER A 120 33.92 19.40 -19.47
C SER A 120 34.96 18.28 -19.50
N ASP A 121 35.07 17.44 -18.47
CA ASP A 121 36.10 16.38 -18.41
C ASP A 121 35.53 14.99 -18.73
N ILE A 122 34.61 14.93 -19.71
CA ILE A 122 34.07 13.68 -20.24
C ILE A 122 35.06 13.14 -21.28
N GLU A 123 36.14 12.52 -20.84
CA GLU A 123 36.94 11.63 -21.69
C GLU A 123 37.01 10.22 -21.10
N GLN A 124 36.14 9.38 -21.67
CA GLN A 124 36.42 8.02 -22.10
C GLN A 124 37.43 7.23 -21.25
N THR A 125 36.93 6.57 -20.20
CA THR A 125 37.64 5.44 -19.59
C THR A 125 36.79 4.19 -19.74
N ASP A 126 37.35 3.21 -20.44
CA ASP A 126 36.80 1.88 -20.68
C ASP A 126 36.55 1.15 -19.35
N GLY A 127 35.31 0.69 -19.12
CA GLY A 127 35.05 -0.32 -18.06
C GLY A 127 33.85 -0.14 -17.13
N THR A 128 32.99 0.88 -17.26
CA THR A 128 31.78 1.01 -16.42
C THR A 128 30.50 1.07 -17.23
N GLN A 129 29.56 0.15 -16.95
CA GLN A 129 28.18 0.23 -17.44
C GLN A 129 27.46 1.38 -16.71
N ASN A 130 27.15 2.45 -17.42
CA ASN A 130 26.36 3.55 -16.90
C ASN A 130 24.85 3.21 -16.93
N LEU A 131 24.26 3.03 -15.76
CA LEU A 131 22.80 3.05 -15.57
C LEU A 131 22.36 4.49 -15.27
N THR A 132 21.92 5.21 -16.30
CA THR A 132 21.26 6.52 -16.14
C THR A 132 19.86 6.33 -15.57
N VAL A 133 19.71 6.49 -14.26
CA VAL A 133 18.40 6.61 -13.61
C VAL A 133 17.92 8.04 -13.79
N ALA A 134 17.02 8.27 -14.75
CA ALA A 134 16.33 9.54 -14.90
C ALA A 134 15.57 9.88 -13.60
N ALA A 135 15.92 11.02 -13.00
CA ALA A 135 15.28 11.62 -11.82
C ALA A 135 15.06 10.65 -10.64
N ALA A 136 16.15 10.19 -10.04
CA ALA A 136 16.11 9.60 -8.71
C ALA A 136 15.58 10.64 -7.69
N ASN A 137 14.31 10.49 -7.31
CA ASN A 137 13.75 11.11 -6.11
C ASN A 137 14.74 10.81 -4.96
N THR A 138 15.50 11.80 -4.50
CA THR A 138 16.62 11.58 -3.59
C THR A 138 16.08 11.27 -2.21
N ILE A 139 15.76 9.99 -1.97
CA ILE A 139 15.36 9.51 -0.65
C ILE A 139 16.61 9.57 0.23
N LYS A 140 16.67 10.56 1.14
CA LYS A 140 17.70 10.63 2.17
C LYS A 140 17.55 9.44 3.11
N PHE A 141 18.36 8.41 2.94
CA PHE A 141 18.45 7.32 3.90
C PHE A 141 19.36 7.74 5.06
N VAL A 142 18.77 8.13 6.19
CA VAL A 142 19.51 8.28 7.45
C VAL A 142 19.86 6.88 7.93
N ARG A 143 21.15 6.53 7.88
CA ARG A 143 21.66 5.24 8.36
C ARG A 143 21.62 5.25 9.89
N GLY A 144 20.55 4.75 10.51
CA GLY A 144 20.43 4.75 11.97
C GLY A 144 19.11 4.30 12.58
N GLU A 145 18.00 4.34 11.85
CA GLU A 145 16.70 3.85 12.36
C GLU A 145 16.12 2.77 11.45
N TYR A 146 16.62 1.54 11.59
CA TYR A 146 15.93 0.38 11.04
C TYR A 146 14.78 0.00 11.98
N ALA A 147 13.61 0.61 11.80
CA ALA A 147 12.39 0.01 12.33
C ALA A 147 12.13 -1.29 11.55
N SER A 148 12.02 -2.42 12.24
CA SER A 148 11.62 -3.68 11.61
C SER A 148 10.23 -3.50 11.01
N LYS A 149 10.15 -3.34 9.68
CA LYS A 149 8.87 -3.35 9.00
C LYS A 149 8.28 -4.75 9.14
N ASN A 150 7.05 -4.81 9.65
CA ASN A 150 6.30 -6.06 9.72
C ASN A 150 6.23 -6.66 8.30
N ALA A 151 6.40 -7.99 8.17
CA ALA A 151 6.39 -8.67 6.88
C ALA A 151 5.15 -8.32 6.04
N GLU A 152 3.99 -8.18 6.68
CA GLU A 152 2.73 -7.76 6.05
C GLU A 152 2.81 -6.37 5.40
N SER A 153 3.51 -5.41 6.01
CA SER A 153 3.67 -4.07 5.46
C SER A 153 4.54 -4.06 4.20
N VAL A 154 5.52 -4.97 4.11
CA VAL A 154 6.37 -5.14 2.93
C VAL A 154 5.55 -5.75 1.79
N LEU A 155 4.79 -6.81 2.07
CA LEU A 155 3.90 -7.45 1.09
C LEU A 155 2.86 -6.46 0.55
N ARG A 156 2.25 -5.65 1.43
CA ARG A 156 1.32 -4.60 1.01
C ARG A 156 1.95 -3.60 0.04
N GLN A 157 3.18 -3.15 0.32
CA GLN A 157 3.89 -2.22 -0.56
C GLN A 157 4.20 -2.86 -1.91
N GLN A 158 4.60 -4.14 -1.93
CA GLN A 158 4.80 -4.89 -3.17
C GLN A 158 3.50 -5.00 -3.98
N THR A 159 2.37 -5.34 -3.35
CA THR A 159 1.06 -5.39 -4.02
C THR A 159 0.69 -4.05 -4.64
N ILE A 160 0.90 -2.94 -3.92
CA ILE A 160 0.61 -1.59 -4.44
C ILE A 160 1.54 -1.25 -5.62
N ASN A 161 2.84 -1.52 -5.50
CA ASN A 161 3.79 -1.25 -6.58
C ASN A 161 3.46 -2.06 -7.84
N ASN A 162 3.10 -3.33 -7.66
CA ASN A 162 2.67 -4.19 -8.76
C ASN A 162 1.42 -3.64 -9.44
N TYR A 163 0.41 -3.24 -8.65
CA TYR A 163 -0.81 -2.59 -9.13
C TYR A 163 -0.52 -1.33 -9.96
N LEU A 164 0.36 -0.45 -9.47
CA LEU A 164 0.73 0.80 -10.13
C LEU A 164 1.53 0.58 -11.42
N ALA A 165 2.30 -0.50 -11.49
CA ALA A 165 3.09 -0.84 -12.68
C ALA A 165 2.24 -1.43 -13.83
N TYR A 166 0.91 -1.56 -13.66
CA TYR A 166 0.04 -2.15 -14.69
C TYR A 166 -0.01 -1.25 -15.93
N SER A 167 0.31 -1.82 -17.09
CA SER A 167 0.39 -1.11 -18.38
C SER A 167 -0.54 -1.70 -19.44
N GLY A 168 -1.51 -2.53 -19.03
CA GLY A 168 -2.48 -3.13 -19.95
C GLY A 168 -3.75 -2.28 -20.09
N PRO A 169 -4.76 -2.79 -20.82
CA PRO A 169 -5.98 -2.04 -21.08
C PRO A 169 -6.75 -1.67 -19.80
N THR A 170 -7.19 -0.43 -19.74
CA THR A 170 -8.07 0.07 -18.70
C THR A 170 -9.53 -0.26 -18.99
N ALA A 171 -10.40 -0.20 -17.96
CA ALA A 171 -11.83 -0.36 -18.17
C ALA A 171 -12.41 0.63 -19.20
N ALA A 172 -11.92 1.89 -19.20
CA ALA A 172 -12.36 2.90 -20.17
C ALA A 172 -11.97 2.55 -21.62
N GLU A 173 -10.83 1.89 -21.82
CA GLU A 173 -10.42 1.41 -23.15
C GLU A 173 -11.25 0.21 -23.61
N PHE A 174 -11.57 -0.70 -22.69
CA PHE A 174 -12.48 -1.81 -22.99
C PHE A 174 -13.89 -1.34 -23.35
N VAL A 175 -14.40 -0.29 -22.69
CA VAL A 175 -15.70 0.29 -23.08
C VAL A 175 -15.66 0.85 -24.51
N LYS A 176 -14.55 1.46 -24.92
CA LYS A 176 -14.41 2.02 -26.28
C LYS A 176 -14.28 0.93 -27.34
N ASN A 177 -13.50 -0.10 -27.04
CA ASN A 177 -13.19 -1.20 -27.95
C ASN A 177 -13.40 -2.54 -27.24
N PRO A 178 -14.66 -2.98 -27.06
CA PRO A 178 -14.96 -4.19 -26.30
C PRO A 178 -14.51 -5.43 -27.07
N PRO A 179 -13.75 -6.35 -26.45
CA PRO A 179 -13.34 -7.61 -27.08
C PRO A 179 -14.52 -8.56 -27.31
N TYR A 180 -15.63 -8.39 -26.59
CA TYR A 180 -16.84 -9.19 -26.73
C TYR A 180 -17.97 -8.34 -27.35
N SER A 181 -18.57 -8.84 -28.43
CA SER A 181 -19.62 -8.13 -29.19
C SER A 181 -21.02 -8.31 -28.62
N SER A 182 -21.25 -9.35 -27.82
CA SER A 182 -22.52 -9.59 -27.13
C SER A 182 -22.23 -10.03 -25.69
N ILE A 183 -23.23 -9.87 -24.83
CA ILE A 183 -23.14 -10.29 -23.44
C ILE A 183 -23.98 -11.56 -23.22
N SER A 184 -23.36 -12.59 -22.66
CA SER A 184 -24.02 -13.79 -22.16
C SER A 184 -23.58 -14.05 -20.71
N ALA A 185 -24.44 -14.68 -19.93
CA ALA A 185 -24.15 -15.07 -18.55
C ALA A 185 -22.85 -15.88 -18.45
N GLU A 186 -22.68 -16.86 -19.34
CA GLU A 186 -21.54 -17.75 -19.37
C GLU A 186 -20.24 -17.00 -19.67
N GLN A 187 -20.27 -16.05 -20.61
CA GLN A 187 -19.11 -15.24 -20.95
C GLN A 187 -18.72 -14.32 -19.80
N VAL A 188 -19.68 -13.68 -19.13
CA VAL A 188 -19.41 -12.83 -17.96
C VAL A 188 -18.72 -13.64 -16.87
N LEU A 189 -19.21 -14.83 -16.56
CA LEU A 189 -18.58 -15.71 -15.57
C LEU A 189 -17.20 -16.20 -16.02
N GLN A 190 -17.03 -16.54 -17.30
CA GLN A 190 -15.73 -16.94 -17.84
C GLN A 190 -14.72 -15.81 -17.70
N VAL A 191 -15.11 -14.57 -17.99
CA VAL A 191 -14.24 -13.39 -17.83
C VAL A 191 -13.94 -13.14 -16.36
N ALA A 192 -14.94 -13.17 -15.47
CA ALA A 192 -14.75 -12.99 -14.03
C ALA A 192 -13.79 -14.02 -13.44
N SER A 193 -13.90 -15.28 -13.86
CA SER A 193 -13.04 -16.37 -13.37
C SER A 193 -11.56 -16.18 -13.69
N LYS A 194 -11.20 -15.48 -14.78
CA LYS A 194 -9.80 -15.17 -15.13
C LYS A 194 -9.10 -14.30 -14.10
N TYR A 195 -9.85 -13.55 -13.30
CA TYR A 195 -9.31 -12.65 -12.29
C TYR A 195 -9.22 -13.27 -10.91
N VAL A 196 -9.68 -14.51 -10.72
CA VAL A 196 -9.52 -15.24 -9.46
C VAL A 196 -8.04 -15.31 -9.09
N GLY A 197 -7.73 -15.01 -7.83
CA GLY A 197 -6.37 -14.90 -7.30
C GLY A 197 -5.76 -13.49 -7.39
N THR A 198 -6.40 -12.54 -8.08
CA THR A 198 -5.95 -11.14 -8.09
C THR A 198 -6.10 -10.54 -6.69
N PRO A 199 -5.05 -9.89 -6.13
CA PRO A 199 -5.12 -9.37 -4.77
C PRO A 199 -6.12 -8.22 -4.62
N TYR A 200 -6.71 -8.09 -3.42
CA TYR A 200 -7.55 -6.94 -3.11
C TYR A 200 -6.71 -5.66 -2.97
N VAL A 201 -7.07 -4.63 -3.75
CA VAL A 201 -6.52 -3.27 -3.64
C VAL A 201 -7.70 -2.31 -3.56
N PHE A 202 -7.78 -1.55 -2.47
CA PHE A 202 -8.85 -0.55 -2.29
C PHE A 202 -8.76 0.53 -3.38
N GLY A 203 -9.85 0.79 -4.10
CA GLY A 203 -9.87 1.65 -5.28
C GLY A 203 -9.27 0.98 -6.53
N GLY A 204 -8.93 -0.30 -6.46
CA GLY A 204 -8.32 -1.04 -7.56
C GLY A 204 -9.35 -1.43 -8.63
N ALA A 205 -8.98 -1.30 -9.89
CA ALA A 205 -9.82 -1.61 -11.06
C ALA A 205 -9.00 -2.16 -12.22
N ASN A 206 -7.97 -2.96 -11.94
CA ASN A 206 -7.15 -3.60 -12.98
C ASN A 206 -6.69 -5.01 -12.57
N PRO A 207 -6.19 -5.84 -13.52
CA PRO A 207 -5.79 -7.23 -13.26
C PRO A 207 -4.64 -7.45 -12.28
N ARG A 208 -4.07 -6.39 -11.70
CA ARG A 208 -3.07 -6.48 -10.62
C ARG A 208 -3.62 -6.09 -9.26
N GLY A 209 -4.86 -5.63 -9.20
CA GLY A 209 -5.54 -5.28 -7.96
C GLY A 209 -6.96 -4.79 -8.18
N PHE A 210 -7.91 -5.41 -7.48
CA PHE A 210 -9.33 -5.04 -7.54
C PHE A 210 -9.88 -4.73 -6.15
N ASP A 211 -10.84 -3.81 -6.08
CA ASP A 211 -11.86 -3.83 -5.02
C ASP A 211 -13.19 -4.40 -5.56
N CYS A 212 -14.23 -4.41 -4.73
CA CYS A 212 -15.51 -5.05 -5.04
C CYS A 212 -16.15 -4.47 -6.32
N SER A 213 -16.40 -3.16 -6.34
CA SER A 213 -16.95 -2.45 -7.51
C SER A 213 -15.99 -2.40 -8.69
N GLY A 214 -14.68 -2.39 -8.41
CA GLY A 214 -13.58 -2.37 -9.38
C GLY A 214 -13.47 -3.65 -10.20
N LEU A 215 -13.71 -4.80 -9.57
CA LEU A 215 -13.82 -6.07 -10.28
C LEU A 215 -15.01 -6.05 -11.24
N VAL A 216 -16.18 -5.65 -10.74
CA VAL A 216 -17.42 -5.62 -11.53
C VAL A 216 -17.26 -4.69 -12.72
N LEU A 217 -16.85 -3.44 -12.51
CA LEU A 217 -16.70 -2.48 -13.61
C LEU A 217 -15.71 -2.96 -14.68
N PHE A 218 -14.62 -3.62 -14.29
CA PHE A 218 -13.62 -4.11 -15.23
C PHE A 218 -14.08 -5.31 -16.04
N VAL A 219 -14.88 -6.20 -15.44
CA VAL A 219 -15.49 -7.34 -16.15
C VAL A 219 -16.50 -6.84 -17.18
N TYR A 220 -17.46 -6.00 -16.76
CA TYR A 220 -18.52 -5.53 -17.67
C TYR A 220 -18.03 -4.54 -18.74
N ALA A 221 -16.94 -3.81 -18.47
CA ALA A 221 -16.29 -2.98 -19.47
C ALA A 221 -15.87 -3.76 -20.73
N GLN A 222 -15.48 -5.04 -20.59
CA GLN A 222 -15.09 -5.88 -21.72
C GLN A 222 -16.26 -6.24 -22.65
N PHE A 223 -17.49 -6.01 -22.20
CA PHE A 223 -18.73 -6.16 -22.98
C PHE A 223 -19.29 -4.79 -23.39
N GLY A 224 -18.51 -3.71 -23.27
CA GLY A 224 -18.92 -2.36 -23.66
C GLY A 224 -19.78 -1.64 -22.63
N ILE A 225 -20.01 -2.22 -21.44
CA ILE A 225 -20.88 -1.64 -20.42
C ILE A 225 -20.06 -0.76 -19.47
N ALA A 226 -20.31 0.54 -19.53
CA ALA A 226 -19.66 1.52 -18.67
C ALA A 226 -20.32 1.55 -17.28
N LEU A 227 -19.54 1.27 -16.24
CA LEU A 227 -19.99 1.35 -14.85
C LEU A 227 -19.14 2.33 -14.06
N SER A 228 -19.78 3.05 -13.13
CA SER A 228 -19.08 3.90 -12.17
C SER A 228 -18.31 3.07 -11.15
N HIS A 229 -17.16 3.53 -10.67
CA HIS A 229 -16.40 2.86 -9.59
C HIS A 229 -17.03 3.13 -8.22
N SER A 230 -18.27 2.67 -8.02
CA SER A 230 -19.03 2.84 -6.79
C SER A 230 -20.16 1.82 -6.69
N VAL A 231 -20.23 1.09 -5.58
CA VAL A 231 -21.31 0.12 -5.30
C VAL A 231 -22.69 0.77 -5.44
N THR A 232 -22.89 1.93 -4.82
CA THR A 232 -24.16 2.66 -4.85
C THR A 232 -24.55 3.12 -6.25
N ALA A 233 -23.58 3.53 -7.08
CA ALA A 233 -23.87 3.94 -8.45
C ALA A 233 -24.20 2.73 -9.34
N GLN A 234 -23.44 1.64 -9.22
CA GLN A 234 -23.66 0.41 -9.98
C GLN A 234 -25.00 -0.25 -9.64
N ALA A 235 -25.41 -0.18 -8.36
CA ALA A 235 -26.72 -0.65 -7.91
C ALA A 235 -27.91 0.06 -8.61
N ARG A 236 -27.67 1.26 -9.18
CA ARG A 236 -28.67 2.04 -9.93
C ARG A 236 -28.52 1.93 -11.45
N SER A 237 -27.56 1.14 -11.93
CA SER A 237 -27.27 0.97 -13.36
C SER A 237 -28.13 -0.09 -14.05
N GLY A 238 -29.15 -0.62 -13.37
CA GLY A 238 -29.98 -1.70 -13.85
C GLY A 238 -31.32 -1.79 -13.13
N ILE A 239 -32.01 -2.90 -13.34
CA ILE A 239 -33.27 -3.23 -12.68
C ILE A 239 -33.03 -4.15 -11.49
N ILE A 240 -33.79 -3.96 -10.41
CA ILE A 240 -33.78 -4.88 -9.28
C ILE A 240 -34.48 -6.17 -9.69
N VAL A 241 -33.87 -7.30 -9.36
CA VAL A 241 -34.37 -8.65 -9.68
C VAL A 241 -34.65 -9.39 -8.37
N SER A 242 -35.73 -10.16 -8.36
CA SER A 242 -36.08 -11.04 -7.25
C SER A 242 -35.04 -12.17 -7.11
N PRO A 243 -34.83 -12.73 -5.91
CA PRO A 243 -33.91 -13.86 -5.74
C PRO A 243 -34.25 -15.08 -6.61
N GLU A 244 -35.54 -15.33 -6.86
CA GLU A 244 -36.04 -16.43 -7.70
C GLU A 244 -35.79 -16.22 -9.20
N ASP A 245 -35.71 -14.96 -9.66
CA ASP A 245 -35.42 -14.62 -11.05
C ASP A 245 -33.94 -14.28 -11.29
N ALA A 246 -33.11 -14.37 -10.25
CA ALA A 246 -31.69 -14.05 -10.32
C ALA A 246 -30.95 -15.05 -11.21
N LEU A 247 -30.24 -14.54 -12.21
CA LEU A 247 -29.49 -15.31 -13.19
C LEU A 247 -27.99 -15.08 -13.04
N PRO A 248 -27.14 -16.06 -13.38
CA PRO A 248 -25.71 -15.84 -13.39
C PRO A 248 -25.35 -14.64 -14.28
N GLY A 249 -24.44 -13.79 -13.81
CA GLY A 249 -24.16 -12.51 -14.44
C GLY A 249 -25.07 -11.35 -14.00
N ASP A 250 -26.00 -11.55 -13.07
CA ASP A 250 -26.59 -10.43 -12.32
C ASP A 250 -25.61 -9.93 -11.24
N LEU A 251 -25.76 -8.69 -10.81
CA LEU A 251 -24.97 -8.13 -9.71
C LEU A 251 -25.60 -8.52 -8.37
N VAL A 252 -24.76 -8.92 -7.43
CA VAL A 252 -25.16 -9.09 -6.03
C VAL A 252 -24.79 -7.82 -5.29
N ILE A 253 -25.77 -7.09 -4.77
CA ILE A 253 -25.56 -5.86 -4.00
C ILE A 253 -26.00 -6.11 -2.56
N TYR A 254 -25.15 -5.76 -1.61
CA TYR A 254 -25.51 -5.82 -0.20
C TYR A 254 -26.34 -4.62 0.22
N ASN A 255 -27.27 -4.82 1.15
CA ASN A 255 -28.24 -3.79 1.55
C ASN A 255 -27.56 -2.53 2.13
N ASP A 256 -26.45 -2.70 2.83
CA ASP A 256 -25.62 -1.61 3.36
C ASP A 256 -24.76 -0.91 2.30
N HIS A 257 -24.76 -1.41 1.06
CA HIS A 257 -23.89 -1.00 -0.05
C HIS A 257 -22.39 -1.08 0.28
N GLY A 258 -22.01 -1.83 1.31
CA GLY A 258 -20.62 -2.01 1.74
C GLY A 258 -19.83 -2.95 0.83
N HIS A 259 -20.53 -3.84 0.11
CA HIS A 259 -19.91 -4.84 -0.75
C HIS A 259 -20.80 -5.25 -1.93
N MET A 260 -20.17 -5.81 -2.96
CA MET A 260 -20.86 -6.36 -4.12
C MET A 260 -20.06 -7.44 -4.85
N GLY A 261 -20.71 -8.15 -5.77
CA GLY A 261 -20.07 -9.12 -6.65
C GLY A 261 -20.91 -9.46 -7.86
N ILE A 262 -20.44 -10.43 -8.65
CA ILE A 262 -21.12 -10.96 -9.83
C ILE A 262 -21.72 -12.33 -9.45
N TYR A 263 -23.04 -12.47 -9.57
CA TYR A 263 -23.74 -13.69 -9.22
C TYR A 263 -23.30 -14.84 -10.14
N ALA A 264 -22.88 -15.95 -9.56
CA ALA A 264 -22.39 -17.14 -10.27
C ALA A 264 -23.38 -18.31 -10.23
N GLY A 265 -24.61 -18.09 -9.73
CA GLY A 265 -25.59 -19.14 -9.46
C GLY A 265 -25.34 -19.86 -8.13
N ASN A 266 -26.30 -20.69 -7.71
CA ASN A 266 -26.19 -21.56 -6.53
C ASN A 266 -25.77 -20.84 -5.23
N GLY A 267 -26.18 -19.58 -5.04
CA GLY A 267 -25.81 -18.77 -3.88
C GLY A 267 -24.33 -18.35 -3.83
N GLN A 268 -23.61 -18.44 -4.95
CA GLN A 268 -22.20 -18.07 -5.08
C GLN A 268 -22.03 -16.79 -5.90
N MET A 269 -20.94 -16.06 -5.67
CA MET A 269 -20.56 -14.90 -6.47
C MET A 269 -19.04 -14.79 -6.65
N TYR A 270 -18.61 -14.19 -7.76
CA TYR A 270 -17.26 -13.68 -7.92
C TYR A 270 -17.16 -12.31 -7.26
N HIS A 271 -16.22 -12.15 -6.33
CA HIS A 271 -16.01 -10.89 -5.62
C HIS A 271 -14.55 -10.67 -5.21
N ALA A 272 -14.21 -9.42 -4.94
CA ALA A 272 -12.99 -9.03 -4.23
C ALA A 272 -13.39 -8.64 -2.79
N PRO A 273 -13.30 -9.55 -1.80
CA PRO A 273 -13.96 -9.38 -0.50
C PRO A 273 -13.38 -8.25 0.36
N GLN A 274 -12.08 -8.30 0.65
CA GLN A 274 -11.45 -7.37 1.59
C GLN A 274 -9.93 -7.37 1.47
N ARG A 275 -9.29 -6.40 2.14
CA ARG A 275 -7.83 -6.28 2.19
C ARG A 275 -7.20 -7.56 2.77
N GLY A 276 -6.09 -7.99 2.17
CA GLY A 276 -5.37 -9.21 2.56
C GLY A 276 -5.94 -10.49 1.95
N ASP A 277 -7.04 -10.38 1.21
CA ASP A 277 -7.65 -11.47 0.46
C ASP A 277 -7.55 -11.21 -1.05
N TYR A 278 -8.08 -12.14 -1.84
CA TYR A 278 -7.97 -12.17 -3.30
C TYR A 278 -9.35 -12.30 -3.92
N VAL A 279 -9.47 -11.98 -5.21
CA VAL A 279 -10.65 -12.28 -5.99
C VAL A 279 -10.91 -13.79 -5.95
N LYS A 280 -12.13 -14.18 -5.62
CA LYS A 280 -12.50 -15.59 -5.51
C LYS A 280 -13.97 -15.81 -5.81
N LEU A 281 -14.33 -17.06 -6.07
CA LEU A 281 -15.70 -17.53 -5.99
C LEU A 281 -16.02 -17.81 -4.52
N GLY A 282 -17.05 -17.17 -3.98
CA GLY A 282 -17.43 -17.31 -2.58
C GLY A 282 -18.95 -17.29 -2.38
N PRO A 283 -19.46 -17.77 -1.23
CA PRO A 283 -20.87 -17.70 -0.92
C PRO A 283 -21.31 -16.25 -0.68
N ILE A 284 -22.50 -15.91 -1.18
CA ILE A 284 -23.10 -14.59 -0.99
C ILE A 284 -23.28 -14.26 0.50
N ASN A 285 -23.56 -15.26 1.33
CA ASN A 285 -23.80 -15.08 2.78
C ASN A 285 -22.53 -15.18 3.64
N SER A 286 -21.33 -15.23 3.05
CA SER A 286 -20.08 -15.34 3.82
C SER A 286 -19.74 -14.08 4.63
N LEU A 287 -20.26 -12.93 4.22
CA LEU A 287 -20.09 -11.64 4.90
C LEU A 287 -21.33 -11.39 5.76
N VAL A 288 -21.29 -11.96 6.98
CA VAL A 288 -22.40 -12.02 7.95
C VAL A 288 -22.95 -10.63 8.36
N GLU A 289 -22.22 -9.55 8.12
CA GLU A 289 -22.56 -8.21 8.63
C GLU A 289 -23.54 -7.41 7.75
N ALA A 290 -23.84 -7.85 6.53
CA ALA A 290 -24.46 -6.98 5.50
C ALA A 290 -25.99 -6.80 5.57
N GLY A 291 -26.68 -7.44 6.51
CA GLY A 291 -28.14 -7.27 6.68
C GLY A 291 -28.99 -7.72 5.48
N GLY A 292 -28.43 -8.56 4.60
CA GLY A 292 -29.08 -9.09 3.39
C GLY A 292 -28.48 -8.57 2.08
N HIS A 293 -29.00 -9.06 0.96
CA HIS A 293 -28.59 -8.68 -0.38
C HIS A 293 -29.79 -8.66 -1.32
N TYR A 294 -29.63 -8.00 -2.45
CA TYR A 294 -30.57 -8.01 -3.57
C TYR A 294 -29.79 -8.11 -4.88
N PHE A 295 -30.49 -8.47 -5.95
CA PHE A 295 -29.90 -8.66 -7.27
C PHE A 295 -30.22 -7.47 -8.17
N VAL A 296 -29.25 -7.08 -8.99
CA VAL A 296 -29.43 -6.05 -10.02
C VAL A 296 -29.01 -6.61 -11.36
N ARG A 297 -29.94 -6.63 -12.31
CA ARG A 297 -29.65 -6.96 -13.71
C ARG A 297 -29.37 -5.69 -14.47
N LEU A 298 -28.16 -5.61 -15.04
CA LEU A 298 -27.76 -4.45 -15.83
C LEU A 298 -28.63 -4.34 -17.07
N ALA A 299 -29.01 -3.11 -17.43
CA ALA A 299 -29.69 -2.86 -18.68
C ALA A 299 -28.70 -3.08 -19.82
N THR A 300 -28.86 -4.19 -20.54
CA THR A 300 -28.14 -4.46 -21.78
C THR A 300 -28.87 -3.72 -22.89
N ASN A 301 -28.25 -2.69 -23.47
CA ASN A 301 -28.78 -1.99 -24.65
C ASN A 301 -28.86 -2.92 -25.87
#